data_AF-D3XTG4-F1
#
_entry.id   AF-D3XTG4-F1
#
_cell.length_a   1.000
_cell.length_b   1.000
_cell.length_c   1.000
_cell.angle_alpha   90.00
_cell.angle_beta   90.00
_cell.angle_gamma   90.00
#
_symmetry.space_group_name_H-M   'P 1'
#
loop_
_entity.id
_entity.type
_entity.pdbx_description
1 polymer ?
#
loop_
_entity_poly.entity_id
_entity_poly.type
_entity_poly.pdbx_seq_one_letter_code
_entity_poly.pdbx_strand_id
1 'polypeptide(L)'
;VFNEITKNAIQQAFETPGELNIDGVNAQQARRFMDRVVGFMVSPLLWKKVARGLSAGRVQSVAVKLLVEREREINAFIPEEFWDVHADTKTTDKTDFRLQVAQKDGVAFRPVNEAQTLAAVSVLDKAQYEVCKREDRPTKSKPSAPYITSTLQQAASTRLGYGVKKTMMLAQRLYEAGYITYMRTDSTNLSSEAVEAVREYIGSEFGAQYLPSKALVYGSK
;
A
#
# COMPACT_ATOMS: atom_id res chain seq x y z
N VAL A 1 -13.50 -28.18 -0.56
CA VAL A 1 -13.00 -26.87 -0.04
C VAL A 1 -13.68 -25.77 -0.84
N PHE A 2 -14.05 -24.65 -0.22
CA PHE A 2 -14.70 -23.52 -0.90
C PHE A 2 -14.04 -22.20 -0.48
N ASN A 3 -14.06 -21.21 -1.38
CA ASN A 3 -13.45 -19.89 -1.17
C ASN A 3 -14.48 -18.78 -0.95
N GLU A 4 -15.77 -19.12 -1.00
CA GLU A 4 -16.91 -18.23 -0.75
C GLU A 4 -18.09 -19.06 -0.27
N ILE A 5 -19.02 -18.41 0.43
CA ILE A 5 -20.21 -19.06 0.99
C ILE A 5 -21.42 -18.68 0.12
N THR A 6 -21.50 -19.28 -1.07
CA THR A 6 -22.62 -19.18 -2.00
C THR A 6 -23.26 -20.57 -2.21
N LYS A 7 -24.54 -20.64 -2.57
CA LYS A 7 -25.23 -21.92 -2.79
C LYS A 7 -24.47 -22.81 -3.79
N ASN A 8 -24.01 -22.22 -4.90
CA ASN A 8 -23.29 -22.92 -5.95
C ASN A 8 -21.92 -23.42 -5.47
N ALA A 9 -21.13 -22.56 -4.82
CA ALA A 9 -19.80 -22.92 -4.33
C ALA A 9 -19.85 -24.04 -3.28
N ILE A 10 -20.85 -24.02 -2.39
CA ILE A 10 -21.06 -25.09 -1.42
C ILE A 10 -21.46 -26.39 -2.13
N GLN A 11 -22.44 -26.37 -3.02
CA GLN A 11 -22.87 -27.58 -3.73
C GLN A 11 -21.71 -28.23 -4.49
N GLN A 12 -20.94 -27.44 -5.25
CA GLN A 12 -19.79 -27.93 -6.01
C GLN A 12 -18.70 -28.51 -5.10
N ALA A 13 -18.44 -27.89 -3.95
CA ALA A 13 -17.44 -28.38 -3.00
C ALA A 13 -17.80 -29.73 -2.36
N PHE A 14 -19.09 -30.08 -2.31
CA PHE A 14 -19.57 -31.38 -1.81
C PHE A 14 -19.73 -32.43 -2.90
N GLU A 15 -19.95 -32.02 -4.17
CA GLU A 15 -19.97 -32.92 -5.32
C GLU A 15 -18.59 -33.55 -5.58
N THR A 16 -17.52 -32.79 -5.36
CA THR A 16 -16.12 -33.27 -5.48
C THR A 16 -15.38 -33.04 -4.16
N PRO A 17 -15.60 -33.88 -3.13
CA PRO A 17 -14.89 -33.74 -1.88
C PRO A 17 -13.40 -34.00 -2.09
N GLY A 18 -12.57 -33.11 -1.57
CA GLY A 18 -11.13 -33.32 -1.53
C GLY A 18 -10.72 -34.21 -0.36
N GLU A 19 -9.57 -34.85 -0.49
CA GLU A 19 -8.93 -35.59 0.61
C GLU A 19 -8.22 -34.64 1.58
N LEU A 20 -7.99 -35.12 2.80
CA LEU A 20 -7.21 -34.37 3.78
C LEU A 20 -5.77 -34.18 3.28
N ASN A 21 -5.37 -32.93 3.08
CA ASN A 21 -4.00 -32.61 2.70
C ASN A 21 -3.06 -32.72 3.92
N ILE A 22 -2.36 -33.85 4.03
CA ILE A 22 -1.44 -34.11 5.16
C ILE A 22 -0.23 -33.17 5.16
N ASP A 23 0.25 -32.73 4.01
CA ASP A 23 1.36 -31.78 3.92
C ASP A 23 0.98 -30.41 4.50
N GLY A 24 -0.25 -29.97 4.24
CA GLY A 24 -0.82 -28.75 4.85
C GLY A 24 -0.92 -28.85 6.38
N VAL A 25 -1.32 -30.03 6.89
CA VAL A 25 -1.34 -30.31 8.34
C VAL A 25 0.07 -30.29 8.91
N ASN A 26 1.02 -30.98 8.28
CA ASN A 26 2.40 -31.07 8.72
C ASN A 26 3.10 -29.71 8.70
N ALA A 27 2.86 -28.88 7.69
CA ALA A 27 3.36 -27.51 7.62
C ALA A 27 2.84 -26.65 8.78
N GLN A 28 1.56 -26.79 9.13
CA GLN A 28 0.96 -26.10 10.27
C GLN A 28 1.60 -26.56 11.60
N GLN A 29 1.81 -27.86 11.79
CA GLN A 29 2.45 -28.41 12.99
C GLN A 29 3.91 -27.99 13.12
N ALA A 30 4.67 -28.03 12.03
CA ALA A 30 6.05 -27.56 12.00
C ALA A 30 6.15 -26.10 12.44
N ARG A 31 5.27 -25.22 11.92
CA ARG A 31 5.19 -23.82 12.38
C ARG A 31 4.91 -23.71 13.88
N ARG A 32 3.93 -24.46 14.39
CA ARG A 32 3.58 -24.48 15.82
C ARG A 32 4.78 -24.89 16.67
N PHE A 33 5.54 -25.91 16.25
CA PHE A 33 6.73 -26.35 16.97
C PHE A 33 7.86 -25.31 16.93
N MET A 34 8.15 -24.73 15.78
CA MET A 34 9.17 -23.67 15.67
C MET A 34 8.87 -22.47 16.58
N ASP A 35 7.61 -22.00 16.57
CA ASP A 35 7.21 -20.87 17.41
C ASP A 35 7.27 -21.23 18.91
N ARG A 36 6.94 -22.49 19.28
CA ARG A 36 7.11 -22.99 20.66
C ARG A 36 8.57 -23.08 21.09
N VAL A 37 9.46 -23.59 20.24
CA VAL A 37 10.90 -23.72 20.53
C VAL A 37 11.49 -22.34 20.83
N VAL A 38 11.23 -21.35 19.98
CA VAL A 38 11.72 -19.97 20.20
C VAL A 38 11.13 -19.39 21.49
N GLY A 39 9.81 -19.52 21.70
CA GLY A 39 9.15 -19.00 22.89
C GLY A 39 9.71 -19.58 24.20
N PHE A 40 9.88 -20.91 24.27
CA PHE A 40 10.32 -21.60 25.48
C PHE A 40 11.83 -21.48 25.72
N MET A 41 12.66 -21.47 24.68
CA MET A 41 14.12 -21.43 24.83
C MET A 41 14.66 -20.01 24.97
N VAL A 42 14.08 -19.02 24.27
CA VAL A 42 14.63 -17.66 24.23
C VAL A 42 14.04 -16.76 25.33
N SER A 43 12.77 -16.92 25.70
CA SER A 43 12.16 -16.07 26.75
C SER A 43 12.88 -16.14 28.11
N PRO A 44 13.32 -17.31 28.62
CA PRO A 44 14.09 -17.37 29.87
C PRO A 44 15.40 -16.59 29.82
N LEU A 45 16.05 -16.53 28.64
CA LEU A 45 17.25 -15.73 28.45
C LEU A 45 16.92 -14.23 28.53
N LEU A 46 15.81 -13.78 27.92
CA LEU A 46 15.34 -12.39 28.02
C LEU A 46 15.01 -12.01 29.46
N TRP A 47 14.43 -12.92 30.26
CA TRP A 47 14.16 -12.66 31.67
C TRP A 47 15.43 -12.45 32.49
N LYS A 48 16.48 -13.23 32.19
CA LYS A 48 17.77 -13.14 32.86
C LYS A 48 18.57 -11.89 32.44
N LYS A 49 18.42 -11.42 31.20
CA LYS A 49 19.29 -10.40 30.59
C LYS A 49 18.65 -9.03 30.39
N VAL A 50 17.32 -8.95 30.33
CA VAL A 50 16.59 -7.72 30.01
C VAL A 50 15.55 -7.42 31.09
N ALA A 51 14.45 -8.18 31.14
CA ALA A 51 13.39 -8.00 32.14
C ALA A 51 12.50 -9.23 32.25
N ARG A 52 12.04 -9.55 33.47
CA ARG A 52 11.05 -10.62 33.72
C ARG A 52 9.74 -10.31 33.01
N GLY A 53 9.06 -11.34 32.50
CA GLY A 53 7.76 -11.21 31.83
C GLY A 53 7.83 -10.91 30.33
N LEU A 54 9.01 -10.67 29.76
CA LEU A 54 9.18 -10.52 28.32
C LEU A 54 8.94 -11.85 27.57
N SER A 55 8.39 -11.78 26.36
CA SER A 55 8.21 -12.95 25.50
C SER A 55 9.05 -12.82 24.24
N ALA A 56 9.70 -13.91 23.85
CA ALA A 56 10.38 -14.02 22.57
C ALA A 56 9.43 -14.60 21.53
N GLY A 57 9.34 -13.95 20.37
CA GLY A 57 8.55 -14.43 19.23
C GLY A 57 9.37 -14.36 17.95
N ARG A 58 9.49 -15.49 17.24
CA ARG A 58 10.33 -15.60 16.05
C ARG A 58 10.06 -14.52 15.00
N VAL A 59 8.77 -14.26 14.72
CA VAL A 59 8.34 -13.25 13.74
C VAL A 59 8.16 -11.87 14.40
N GLN A 60 7.67 -11.83 15.64
CA GLN A 60 7.42 -10.58 16.38
C GLN A 60 8.72 -9.79 16.60
N SER A 61 9.81 -10.45 16.99
CA SER A 61 11.09 -9.79 17.22
C SER A 61 11.66 -9.16 15.93
N VAL A 62 11.43 -9.76 14.77
CA VAL A 62 11.84 -9.18 13.47
C VAL A 62 10.98 -7.95 13.14
N ALA A 63 9.66 -8.01 13.39
CA ALA A 63 8.80 -6.85 13.20
C ALA A 63 9.17 -5.68 14.13
N VAL A 64 9.48 -5.96 15.41
CA VAL A 64 9.99 -4.96 16.36
C VAL A 64 11.33 -4.40 15.88
N LYS A 65 12.22 -5.25 15.36
CA LYS A 65 13.51 -4.82 14.79
C LYS A 65 13.32 -3.78 13.69
N LEU A 66 12.40 -3.99 12.75
CA LEU A 66 12.13 -3.02 11.67
C LEU A 66 11.73 -1.63 12.22
N LEU A 67 10.90 -1.61 13.27
CA LEU A 67 10.52 -0.35 13.93
C LEU A 67 11.72 0.30 14.63
N VAL A 68 12.53 -0.48 15.34
CA VAL A 68 13.73 0.02 16.03
C VAL A 68 14.77 0.55 15.03
N GLU A 69 14.95 -0.10 13.88
CA GLU A 69 15.84 0.37 12.82
C GLU A 69 15.37 1.70 12.24
N ARG A 70 14.08 1.83 11.92
CA ARG A 70 13.50 3.12 11.49
C ARG A 70 13.66 4.21 12.54
N GLU A 71 13.42 3.89 13.81
CA GLU A 71 13.56 4.85 14.90
C GLU A 71 15.02 5.30 15.08
N ARG A 72 15.98 4.40 14.86
CA ARG A 72 17.41 4.76 14.86
C ARG A 72 17.77 5.66 13.69
N GLU A 73 17.23 5.40 12.50
CA GLU A 73 17.40 6.27 11.32
C GLU A 73 16.87 7.69 11.61
N ILE A 74 15.68 7.80 12.21
CA ILE A 74 15.06 9.08 12.59
C ILE A 74 15.92 9.81 13.63
N ASN A 75 16.39 9.12 14.67
CA ASN A 75 17.21 9.74 15.72
C ASN A 75 18.62 10.14 15.25
N ALA A 76 19.17 9.43 14.25
CA ALA A 76 20.46 9.75 13.65
C ALA A 76 20.36 10.80 12.54
N PHE A 77 19.14 11.17 12.13
CA PHE A 77 18.92 12.16 11.08
C PHE A 77 19.28 13.56 11.59
N ILE A 78 20.24 14.21 10.93
CA ILE A 78 20.61 15.61 11.17
C ILE A 78 19.94 16.43 10.05
N PRO A 79 18.90 17.22 10.34
CA PRO A 79 18.23 18.03 9.33
C PRO A 79 19.18 19.06 8.72
N GLU A 80 19.13 19.20 7.40
CA GLU A 80 19.84 20.25 6.67
C GLU A 80 18.84 21.29 6.17
N GLU A 81 19.13 22.56 6.42
CA GLU A 81 18.34 23.67 5.90
C GLU A 81 18.49 23.78 4.38
N PHE A 82 17.36 23.94 3.69
CA PHE A 82 17.31 24.34 2.30
C PHE A 82 16.02 25.14 2.06
N TRP A 83 16.02 25.95 1.01
CA TRP A 83 14.88 26.80 0.67
C TRP A 83 14.44 26.57 -0.76
N ASP A 84 13.14 26.70 -0.97
CA ASP A 84 12.51 26.84 -2.27
C ASP A 84 12.15 28.31 -2.51
N VAL A 85 12.28 28.75 -3.77
CA VAL A 85 11.77 30.06 -4.20
C VAL A 85 10.62 29.83 -5.16
N HIS A 86 9.49 30.49 -4.88
CA HIS A 86 8.32 30.49 -5.74
C HIS A 86 8.09 31.88 -6.32
N ALA A 87 7.64 31.93 -7.58
CA ALA A 87 7.22 33.15 -8.24
C ALA A 87 5.73 33.04 -8.58
N ASP A 88 4.94 33.97 -8.06
CA ASP A 88 3.53 34.10 -8.44
C ASP A 88 3.44 34.96 -9.70
N THR A 89 3.13 34.32 -10.83
CA THR A 89 3.04 34.98 -12.13
C THR A 89 1.60 35.00 -12.63
N LYS A 90 1.35 35.79 -13.67
CA LYS A 90 0.08 35.74 -14.42
C LYS A 90 0.38 35.41 -15.86
N THR A 91 -0.45 34.54 -16.44
CA THR A 91 -0.45 34.26 -17.88
C THR A 91 -0.94 35.49 -18.67
N THR A 92 -0.83 35.44 -20.00
CA THR A 92 -1.31 36.52 -20.88
C THR A 92 -2.82 36.76 -20.76
N ASP A 93 -3.60 35.73 -20.47
CA ASP A 93 -5.04 35.78 -20.16
C ASP A 93 -5.35 36.13 -18.69
N LYS A 94 -4.34 36.58 -17.92
CA LYS A 94 -4.42 37.02 -16.51
C LYS A 94 -4.78 35.92 -15.50
N THR A 95 -4.58 34.65 -15.86
CA THR A 95 -4.73 33.51 -14.95
C THR A 95 -3.51 33.39 -14.05
N ASP A 96 -3.73 33.17 -12.75
CA ASP A 96 -2.64 33.01 -11.78
C ASP A 96 -1.87 31.71 -12.06
N PHE A 97 -0.54 31.79 -12.06
CA PHE A 97 0.35 30.68 -12.34
C PHE A 97 1.58 30.73 -11.45
N ARG A 98 1.64 29.82 -10.46
CA ARG A 98 2.74 29.74 -9.51
C ARG A 98 3.86 28.84 -10.05
N LEU A 99 5.06 29.39 -10.11
CA LEU A 99 6.27 28.71 -10.53
C LEU A 99 7.15 28.41 -9.32
N GLN A 100 7.94 27.34 -9.40
CA GLN A 100 9.06 27.07 -8.49
C GLN A 100 10.35 27.17 -9.29
N VAL A 101 11.36 27.85 -8.72
CA VAL A 101 12.69 27.93 -9.33
C VAL A 101 13.32 26.55 -9.29
N ALA A 102 13.46 25.91 -10.45
CA ALA A 102 14.03 24.56 -10.54
C ALA A 102 15.56 24.55 -10.60
N GLN A 103 16.15 25.53 -11.29
CA GLN A 103 17.59 25.58 -11.56
C GLN A 103 18.11 27.01 -11.71
N LYS A 104 19.40 27.18 -11.44
CA LYS A 104 20.18 28.39 -11.74
C LYS A 104 21.44 27.95 -12.49
N ASP A 105 21.70 28.55 -13.66
CA ASP A 105 22.87 28.26 -14.49
C ASP A 105 23.06 26.76 -14.82
N GLY A 106 21.95 26.04 -15.04
CA GLY A 106 21.94 24.61 -15.35
C GLY A 106 22.14 23.68 -14.14
N VAL A 107 22.23 24.22 -12.93
CA VAL A 107 22.36 23.46 -11.68
C VAL A 107 21.06 23.54 -10.89
N ALA A 108 20.65 22.43 -10.27
CA ALA A 108 19.46 22.39 -9.42
C ALA A 108 19.52 23.49 -8.34
N PHE A 109 18.46 24.28 -8.27
CA PHE A 109 18.39 25.41 -7.35
C PHE A 109 18.04 24.90 -5.94
N ARG A 110 19.00 24.97 -5.01
CA ARG A 110 18.84 24.53 -3.62
C ARG A 110 19.68 25.43 -2.68
N PRO A 111 19.29 26.69 -2.46
CA PRO A 111 19.94 27.56 -1.48
C PRO A 111 19.84 26.95 -0.07
N VAL A 112 20.91 27.09 0.72
CA VAL A 112 21.05 26.45 2.04
C VAL A 112 20.85 27.42 3.21
N ASN A 113 20.52 28.68 2.93
CA ASN A 113 20.25 29.71 3.94
C ASN A 113 19.48 30.90 3.35
N GLU A 114 18.94 31.73 4.24
CA GLU A 114 18.19 32.95 3.92
C GLU A 114 18.96 33.92 3.01
N ALA A 115 20.26 34.15 3.26
CA ALA A 115 21.03 35.12 2.48
C ALA A 115 21.16 34.71 1.01
N GLN A 116 21.40 33.43 0.73
CA GLN A 116 21.42 32.90 -0.64
C GLN A 116 20.04 33.01 -1.31
N THR A 117 18.98 32.73 -0.56
CA THR A 117 17.59 32.82 -1.02
C THR A 117 17.22 34.27 -1.37
N LEU A 118 17.48 35.24 -0.48
CA LEU A 118 17.18 36.65 -0.70
C LEU A 118 17.99 37.27 -1.84
N ALA A 119 19.23 36.81 -2.04
CA ALA A 119 20.02 37.19 -3.21
C ALA A 119 19.38 36.70 -4.52
N ALA A 120 18.83 35.48 -4.53
CA ALA A 120 18.09 34.96 -5.69
C ALA A 120 16.77 35.73 -5.91
N VAL A 121 16.00 35.99 -4.84
CA VAL A 121 14.76 36.78 -4.90
C VAL A 121 15.02 38.18 -5.48
N SER A 122 16.07 38.86 -5.03
CA SER A 122 16.42 40.20 -5.52
C SER A 122 16.69 40.26 -7.03
N VAL A 123 17.18 39.15 -7.61
CA VAL A 123 17.37 39.01 -9.07
C VAL A 123 16.03 38.73 -9.75
N LEU A 124 15.24 37.80 -9.18
CA LEU A 124 13.96 37.35 -9.71
C LEU A 124 12.84 38.40 -9.66
N ASP A 125 12.86 39.30 -8.68
CA ASP A 125 11.90 40.43 -8.57
C ASP A 125 12.02 41.42 -9.73
N LYS A 126 13.21 41.51 -10.31
CA LYS A 126 13.52 42.41 -11.44
C LYS A 126 13.47 41.66 -12.77
N ALA A 127 13.30 40.34 -12.75
CA ALA A 127 13.32 39.52 -13.94
C ALA A 127 12.00 39.59 -14.69
N GLN A 128 12.08 39.42 -16.01
CA GLN A 128 10.92 39.10 -16.84
C GLN A 128 10.88 37.59 -17.05
N TYR A 129 9.70 37.01 -16.92
CA TYR A 129 9.49 35.58 -17.07
C TYR A 129 8.93 35.30 -18.46
N GLU A 130 9.54 34.34 -19.15
CA GLU A 130 9.04 33.82 -20.41
C GLU A 130 8.96 32.29 -20.36
N VAL A 131 8.08 31.72 -21.18
CA VAL A 131 7.94 30.28 -21.29
C VAL A 131 8.98 29.75 -22.27
N CYS A 132 10.06 29.17 -21.75
CA CYS A 132 11.13 28.62 -22.59
C CYS A 132 10.75 27.28 -23.26
N LYS A 133 9.88 26.49 -22.61
CA LYS A 133 9.44 25.18 -23.11
C LYS A 133 8.07 24.84 -22.55
N ARG A 134 7.19 24.34 -23.42
CA ARG A 134 5.93 23.69 -23.05
C ARG A 134 5.92 22.28 -23.61
N GLU A 135 5.56 21.31 -22.78
CA GLU A 135 5.50 19.91 -23.18
C GLU A 135 4.19 19.31 -22.70
N ASP A 136 3.31 19.01 -23.65
CA ASP A 136 2.03 18.35 -23.40
C ASP A 136 2.18 16.85 -23.71
N ARG A 137 2.11 16.01 -22.68
CA ARG A 137 2.18 14.54 -22.82
C ARG A 137 0.92 13.90 -22.23
N PRO A 138 0.18 13.08 -23.00
CA PRO A 138 -0.94 12.33 -22.45
C PRO A 138 -0.40 11.25 -21.50
N THR A 139 -0.89 11.25 -20.25
CA THR A 139 -0.57 10.23 -19.26
C THR A 139 -1.80 9.34 -19.02
N LYS A 140 -1.55 8.10 -18.57
CA LYS A 140 -2.61 7.14 -18.22
C LYS A 140 -2.26 6.47 -16.91
N SER A 141 -3.25 6.36 -16.02
CA SER A 141 -3.16 5.56 -14.80
C SER A 141 -3.98 4.28 -14.98
N LYS A 142 -3.44 3.16 -14.48
CA LYS A 142 -4.14 1.86 -14.51
C LYS A 142 -4.87 1.65 -13.18
N PRO A 143 -6.02 0.96 -13.19
CA PRO A 143 -6.67 0.56 -11.95
C PRO A 143 -5.76 -0.37 -11.13
N SER A 144 -5.90 -0.32 -9.81
CA SER A 144 -5.23 -1.24 -8.90
C SER A 144 -5.79 -2.67 -9.05
N ALA A 145 -4.98 -3.66 -8.71
CA ALA A 145 -5.43 -5.05 -8.64
C ALA A 145 -6.51 -5.22 -7.56
N PRO A 146 -7.32 -6.30 -7.63
CA PRO A 146 -8.24 -6.70 -6.57
C PRO A 146 -7.53 -6.87 -5.23
N TYR A 147 -8.27 -6.71 -4.14
CA TYR A 147 -7.69 -6.80 -2.82
C TYR A 147 -7.23 -8.22 -2.46
N ILE A 148 -5.98 -8.32 -2.04
CA ILE A 148 -5.47 -9.39 -1.18
C ILE A 148 -5.48 -8.94 0.29
N THR A 149 -5.19 -9.86 1.20
CA THR A 149 -5.19 -9.60 2.66
C THR A 149 -4.38 -8.34 3.03
N SER A 150 -3.16 -8.22 2.50
CA SER A 150 -2.25 -7.11 2.83
C SER A 150 -2.74 -5.78 2.28
N THR A 151 -3.19 -5.75 1.01
CA THR A 151 -3.69 -4.53 0.37
C THR A 151 -5.03 -4.08 0.95
N LEU A 152 -5.89 -5.02 1.38
CA LEU A 152 -7.12 -4.70 2.09
C LEU A 152 -6.83 -4.04 3.43
N GLN A 153 -5.89 -4.60 4.21
CA GLN A 153 -5.48 -4.04 5.50
C GLN A 153 -4.88 -2.63 5.35
N GLN A 154 -4.00 -2.44 4.36
CA GLN A 154 -3.41 -1.14 4.06
C GLN A 154 -4.49 -0.12 3.66
N ALA A 155 -5.34 -0.46 2.70
CA ALA A 155 -6.39 0.44 2.21
C ALA A 155 -7.39 0.79 3.32
N ALA A 156 -7.81 -0.17 4.15
CA ALA A 156 -8.70 0.09 5.28
C ALA A 156 -8.05 0.98 6.34
N SER A 157 -6.74 0.83 6.58
CA SER A 157 -6.01 1.70 7.50
C SER A 157 -5.90 3.12 6.96
N THR A 158 -5.46 3.30 5.71
CA THR A 158 -5.23 4.61 5.11
C THR A 158 -6.54 5.36 4.81
N ARG A 159 -7.57 4.66 4.35
CA ARG A 159 -8.82 5.30 3.88
C ARG A 159 -9.91 5.35 4.95
N LEU A 160 -9.97 4.39 5.86
CA LEU A 160 -11.04 4.26 6.86
C LEU A 160 -10.54 4.40 8.31
N GLY A 161 -9.21 4.52 8.52
CA GLY A 161 -8.63 4.59 9.87
C GLY A 161 -8.76 3.29 10.67
N TYR A 162 -9.03 2.15 10.03
CA TYR A 162 -9.22 0.89 10.76
C TYR A 162 -7.88 0.21 11.04
N GLY A 163 -7.65 -0.15 12.30
CA GLY A 163 -6.54 -1.03 12.65
C GLY A 163 -6.72 -2.45 12.08
N VAL A 164 -5.62 -3.13 11.78
CA VAL A 164 -5.61 -4.45 11.10
C VAL A 164 -6.52 -5.49 11.77
N LYS A 165 -6.57 -5.51 13.11
CA LYS A 165 -7.44 -6.43 13.87
C LYS A 165 -8.92 -6.16 13.60
N LYS A 166 -9.33 -4.90 13.53
CA LYS A 166 -10.72 -4.51 13.24
C LYS A 166 -11.08 -4.90 11.82
N THR A 167 -10.21 -4.60 10.85
CA THR A 167 -10.41 -4.97 9.43
C THR A 167 -10.63 -6.48 9.28
N MET A 168 -9.76 -7.30 9.88
CA MET A 168 -9.89 -8.76 9.75
C MET A 168 -11.11 -9.32 10.49
N MET A 169 -11.51 -8.74 11.62
CA MET A 169 -12.75 -9.13 12.32
C MET A 169 -13.99 -8.86 11.46
N LEU A 170 -14.06 -7.68 10.85
CA LEU A 170 -15.20 -7.32 9.99
C LEU A 170 -15.22 -8.16 8.72
N ALA A 171 -14.06 -8.36 8.08
CA ALA A 171 -13.96 -9.21 6.91
C ALA A 171 -14.35 -10.67 7.20
N GLN A 172 -14.00 -11.21 8.37
CA GLN A 172 -14.47 -12.53 8.81
C GLN A 172 -16.01 -12.59 8.84
N ARG A 173 -16.67 -11.59 9.45
CA ARG A 173 -18.14 -11.54 9.51
C ARG A 173 -18.77 -11.41 8.13
N LEU A 174 -18.17 -10.63 7.24
CA LEU A 174 -18.64 -10.49 5.86
C LEU A 174 -18.53 -11.81 5.09
N TYR A 175 -17.41 -12.53 5.26
CA TYR A 175 -17.22 -13.84 4.64
C TYR A 175 -18.22 -14.87 5.17
N GLU A 176 -18.37 -14.97 6.49
CA GLU A 176 -19.30 -15.91 7.13
C GLU A 176 -20.76 -15.64 6.78
N ALA A 177 -21.11 -14.38 6.50
CA ALA A 177 -22.43 -13.98 6.04
C ALA A 177 -22.61 -14.09 4.50
N GLY A 178 -21.59 -14.53 3.76
CA GLY A 178 -21.66 -14.74 2.31
C GLY A 178 -21.54 -13.47 1.46
N TYR A 179 -21.05 -12.36 2.00
CA TYR A 179 -20.92 -11.09 1.28
C TYR A 179 -19.61 -10.94 0.49
N ILE A 180 -18.55 -11.65 0.89
CA ILE A 180 -17.24 -11.59 0.24
C ILE A 180 -16.62 -12.98 0.14
N THR A 181 -15.60 -13.11 -0.71
CA THR A 181 -14.73 -14.29 -0.78
C THR A 181 -13.76 -14.34 0.42
N TYR A 182 -13.01 -15.43 0.55
CA TYR A 182 -12.13 -15.68 1.69
C TYR A 182 -11.04 -14.62 1.82
N MET A 183 -11.12 -13.86 2.92
CA MET A 183 -10.29 -12.67 3.18
C MET A 183 -8.83 -12.95 3.56
N ARG A 184 -8.42 -14.22 3.72
CA ARG A 184 -7.03 -14.61 3.97
C ARG A 184 -6.42 -15.22 2.71
N THR A 185 -6.22 -14.37 1.71
CA THR A 185 -5.67 -14.70 0.39
C THR A 185 -4.49 -13.79 0.04
N ASP A 186 -3.55 -14.32 -0.73
CA ASP A 186 -2.48 -13.62 -1.43
C ASP A 186 -2.71 -13.58 -2.96
N SER A 187 -3.80 -14.18 -3.44
CA SER A 187 -4.16 -14.21 -4.85
C SER A 187 -5.01 -13.00 -5.25
N THR A 188 -4.60 -12.35 -6.35
CA THR A 188 -5.37 -11.29 -7.01
C THR A 188 -6.30 -11.84 -8.11
N ASN A 189 -6.35 -13.16 -8.28
CA ASN A 189 -7.15 -13.81 -9.29
C ASN A 189 -8.66 -13.60 -9.03
N LEU A 190 -9.42 -13.45 -10.11
CA LEU A 190 -10.88 -13.38 -10.10
C LEU A 190 -11.43 -14.57 -10.89
N SER A 191 -12.55 -15.15 -10.43
CA SER A 191 -13.27 -16.14 -11.23
C SER A 191 -13.86 -15.50 -12.49
N SER A 192 -14.12 -16.30 -13.52
CA SER A 192 -14.82 -15.83 -14.73
C SER A 192 -16.16 -15.18 -14.39
N GLU A 193 -16.91 -15.78 -13.47
CA GLU A 193 -18.20 -15.29 -12.98
C GLU A 193 -18.06 -13.89 -12.34
N ALA A 194 -17.05 -13.68 -11.49
CA ALA A 194 -16.81 -12.38 -10.86
C ALA A 194 -16.40 -11.31 -11.89
N VAL A 195 -15.62 -11.70 -12.90
CA VAL A 195 -15.20 -10.81 -14.00
C VAL A 195 -16.40 -10.43 -14.88
N GLU A 196 -17.29 -11.37 -15.17
CA GLU A 196 -18.51 -11.10 -15.94
C GLU A 196 -19.45 -10.16 -15.16
N ALA A 197 -19.74 -10.48 -13.90
CA ALA A 197 -20.62 -9.69 -13.05
C ALA A 197 -20.14 -8.23 -12.89
N VAL A 198 -18.84 -8.01 -12.65
CA VAL A 198 -18.30 -6.63 -12.50
C VAL A 198 -18.30 -5.88 -13.84
N ARG A 199 -18.09 -6.57 -14.96
CA ARG A 199 -18.13 -5.94 -16.30
C ARG A 199 -19.55 -5.53 -16.68
N GLU A 200 -20.53 -6.38 -16.38
CA GLU A 200 -21.95 -6.07 -16.56
C GLU A 200 -22.34 -4.83 -15.73
N TYR A 201 -21.98 -4.82 -14.44
CA TYR A 201 -22.21 -3.68 -13.55
C TYR A 201 -21.57 -2.39 -14.06
N ILE A 202 -20.32 -2.43 -14.52
CA ILE A 202 -19.66 -1.24 -15.09
C ILE A 202 -20.38 -0.77 -16.36
N GLY A 203 -20.80 -1.71 -17.21
CA GLY A 203 -21.53 -1.43 -18.44
C GLY A 203 -22.88 -0.76 -18.18
N SER A 204 -23.63 -1.22 -17.17
CA SER A 204 -24.95 -0.67 -16.83
C SER A 204 -24.86 0.68 -16.10
N GLU A 205 -23.96 0.80 -15.10
CA GLU A 205 -23.94 1.97 -14.21
C GLU A 205 -23.10 3.12 -14.75
N PHE A 206 -21.99 2.84 -15.44
CA PHE A 206 -21.05 3.87 -15.91
C PHE A 206 -21.01 3.99 -17.44
N GLY A 207 -21.41 2.94 -18.16
CA GLY A 207 -21.45 2.92 -19.63
C GLY A 207 -20.14 2.48 -20.30
N ALA A 208 -20.21 2.29 -21.61
CA ALA A 208 -19.16 1.63 -22.40
C ALA A 208 -17.78 2.32 -22.36
N GLN A 209 -17.74 3.64 -22.14
CA GLN A 209 -16.48 4.40 -22.06
C GLN A 209 -15.63 4.04 -20.83
N TYR A 210 -16.24 3.51 -19.77
CA TYR A 210 -15.55 3.06 -18.55
C TYR A 210 -15.31 1.54 -18.54
N LEU A 211 -15.85 0.80 -19.51
CA LEU A 211 -15.70 -0.65 -19.61
C LEU A 211 -14.53 -1.00 -20.54
N PRO A 212 -13.42 -1.59 -20.04
CA PRO A 212 -12.34 -2.05 -20.90
C PRO A 212 -12.84 -3.07 -21.93
N SER A 213 -12.40 -2.94 -23.18
CA SER A 213 -12.83 -3.83 -24.27
C SER A 213 -12.50 -5.30 -24.00
N LYS A 214 -11.37 -5.57 -23.33
CA LYS A 214 -10.96 -6.90 -22.87
C LYS A 214 -11.03 -6.97 -21.34
N ALA A 215 -11.38 -8.15 -20.82
CA ALA A 215 -11.31 -8.43 -19.40
C ALA A 215 -9.87 -8.21 -18.88
N LEU A 216 -9.76 -7.56 -17.73
CA LEU A 216 -8.48 -7.37 -17.04
C LEU A 216 -8.21 -8.61 -16.18
N VAL A 217 -7.07 -9.24 -16.39
CA VAL A 217 -6.62 -10.40 -15.63
C VAL A 217 -5.47 -9.99 -14.74
N TYR A 218 -5.57 -10.33 -13.45
CA TYR A 218 -4.57 -10.05 -12.44
C TYR A 218 -4.02 -11.40 -11.95
N GLY A 219 -2.93 -11.85 -12.57
CA GLY A 219 -2.22 -13.04 -12.13
C GLY A 219 -1.14 -12.67 -11.11
N SER A 220 -0.88 -13.57 -10.16
CA SER A 220 0.38 -13.54 -9.42
C SER A 220 1.53 -13.81 -10.40
N LYS A 221 2.57 -12.98 -10.40
CA LYS A 221 3.87 -13.37 -10.97
C LYS A 221 4.43 -14.56 -10.22
#